data_AF-A0A8S2Z245-F1
#
_entry.id   AF-A0A8S2Z245-F1
#
_cell.length_a   1.000
_cell.length_b   1.000
_cell.length_c   1.000
_cell.angle_alpha   90.00
_cell.angle_beta   90.00
_cell.angle_gamma   90.00
#
_symmetry.space_group_name_H-M   'P 1'
#
loop_
_entity.id
_entity.type
_entity.pdbx_description
1 polymer ?
#
loop_
_entity_poly.entity_id
_entity_poly.type
_entity_poly.pdbx_seq_one_letter_code
_entity_poly.pdbx_strand_id
1 'polypeptide(L)'
;MRLIVSMRETIGSNLARYISQVLKPIGDNARSIINTGDFIKKLNKIKISNRTTLCSLDVVDLFTSIDRKHALSVLKDEMEKNDKWKGNTDLKGDSIIKIVDFCIENVIFQFGDYFYSQVTGLPMGSSLSPLLADICMNEFLITHWDDGKYPYQLRGRYVDDIILISEMNKDMIQNLKTHLNNID
;
A
#
# COMPACT_ATOMS: atom_id res chain seq x y z
N MET A 1 4.02 2.27 19.51
CA MET A 1 4.63 0.92 19.63
C MET A 1 4.38 0.21 18.31
N ARG A 2 5.36 -0.46 17.70
CA ARG A 2 5.14 -1.25 16.46
C ARG A 2 5.10 -2.73 16.82
N LEU A 3 3.98 -3.40 16.54
CA LEU A 3 3.84 -4.84 16.70
C LEU A 3 4.34 -5.51 15.43
N ILE A 4 5.42 -6.27 15.54
CA ILE A 4 6.03 -6.98 14.41
C ILE A 4 6.05 -8.46 14.73
N VAL A 5 5.60 -9.27 13.77
CA VAL A 5 5.62 -10.73 13.87
C VAL A 5 6.81 -11.27 13.08
N SER A 6 7.66 -12.06 13.72
CA SER A 6 8.72 -12.78 13.01
C SER A 6 8.10 -13.90 12.17
N MET A 7 8.13 -13.71 10.85
CA MET A 7 7.64 -14.70 9.87
C MET A 7 8.78 -15.56 9.31
N ARG A 8 9.94 -15.63 9.97
CA ARG A 8 11.03 -16.50 9.51
C ARG A 8 10.67 -17.95 9.77
N GLU A 9 10.85 -18.79 8.75
CA GLU A 9 10.69 -20.24 8.81
C GLU A 9 9.28 -20.70 9.26
N THR A 10 8.29 -19.82 9.21
CA THR A 10 6.89 -20.20 9.43
C THR A 10 6.33 -20.93 8.20
N ILE A 11 5.24 -21.68 8.40
CA ILE A 11 4.60 -22.53 7.39
C ILE A 11 4.32 -21.76 6.08
N GLY A 12 3.85 -20.51 6.19
CA GLY A 12 3.53 -19.66 5.04
C GLY A 12 4.70 -18.83 4.50
N SER A 13 5.85 -18.79 5.18
CA SER A 13 6.90 -17.79 4.89
C SER A 13 7.54 -17.91 3.51
N ASN A 14 7.86 -19.14 3.08
CA ASN A 14 8.44 -19.38 1.76
C ASN A 14 7.41 -19.19 0.65
N LEU A 15 6.17 -19.60 0.90
CA LEU A 15 5.06 -19.44 -0.04
C LEU A 15 4.72 -17.95 -0.24
N ALA A 16 4.63 -17.18 0.85
CA ALA A 16 4.43 -15.74 0.81
C ALA A 16 5.56 -15.03 0.05
N ARG A 17 6.81 -15.50 0.19
CA ARG A 17 7.95 -14.94 -0.54
C ARG A 17 7.87 -15.22 -2.03
N TYR A 18 7.54 -16.45 -2.40
CA TYR A 18 7.34 -16.84 -3.80
C TYR A 18 6.22 -16.02 -4.45
N ILE A 19 5.05 -15.94 -3.81
CA ILE A 19 3.92 -15.17 -4.35
C ILE A 19 4.22 -13.67 -4.41
N SER A 20 4.94 -13.12 -3.43
CA SER A 20 5.40 -11.72 -3.48
C SER A 20 6.29 -11.45 -4.70
N GLN A 21 7.16 -12.40 -5.08
CA GLN A 21 7.97 -12.29 -6.30
C GLN A 21 7.12 -12.37 -7.57
N VAL A 22 6.16 -13.29 -7.62
CA VAL A 22 5.22 -13.43 -8.75
C VAL A 22 4.44 -12.13 -8.97
N LEU A 23 3.92 -11.54 -7.89
CA LEU A 23 3.08 -10.34 -7.91
C LEU A 23 3.87 -9.02 -7.94
N LYS A 24 5.19 -9.06 -7.85
CA LYS A 24 6.05 -7.87 -7.84
C LYS A 24 5.73 -6.86 -8.96
N PRO A 25 5.48 -7.25 -10.22
CA PRO A 25 5.13 -6.30 -11.27
C PRO A 25 3.84 -5.49 -11.00
N ILE A 26 2.90 -6.04 -10.23
CA ILE A 26 1.68 -5.34 -9.82
C ILE A 26 2.03 -4.31 -8.73
N GLY A 27 2.75 -4.75 -7.70
CA GLY A 27 3.17 -3.87 -6.60
C GLY A 27 4.06 -2.70 -7.07
N ASP A 28 4.97 -2.96 -8.00
CA ASP A 28 5.84 -1.91 -8.57
C ASP A 28 5.04 -0.86 -9.36
N ASN A 29 3.93 -1.25 -10.00
CA ASN A 29 3.03 -0.34 -10.71
C ASN A 29 2.19 0.55 -9.76
N ALA A 30 1.96 0.09 -8.53
CA ALA A 30 1.21 0.81 -7.51
C ALA A 30 2.05 1.86 -6.76
N ARG A 31 3.37 1.93 -7.01
CA ARG A 31 4.26 2.89 -6.35
C ARG A 31 4.37 4.17 -7.16
N SER A 32 4.03 5.29 -6.52
CA SER A 32 4.22 6.61 -7.10
C SER A 32 5.57 7.23 -6.75
N ILE A 33 6.22 6.89 -5.64
CA ILE A 33 7.64 7.22 -5.38
C ILE A 33 8.38 5.93 -5.04
N ILE A 34 9.44 5.63 -5.79
CA ILE A 34 10.17 4.36 -5.63
C ILE A 34 11.28 4.48 -4.57
N ASN A 35 11.99 5.60 -4.56
CA ASN A 35 13.09 5.89 -3.66
C ASN A 35 13.40 7.39 -3.65
N THR A 36 14.33 7.80 -2.79
CA THR A 36 14.78 9.20 -2.68
C THR A 36 15.29 9.78 -4.00
N GLY A 37 15.96 8.98 -4.83
CA GLY A 37 16.45 9.43 -6.13
C GLY A 37 15.33 9.74 -7.13
N ASP A 38 14.31 8.90 -7.19
CA ASP A 38 13.08 9.15 -7.96
C ASP A 38 12.36 10.41 -7.45
N PHE A 39 12.25 10.54 -6.13
CA PHE A 39 11.64 11.72 -5.51
C PHE A 39 12.36 13.02 -5.88
N ILE A 40 13.69 13.07 -5.75
CA ILE A 40 14.50 14.25 -6.15
C ILE A 40 14.29 14.59 -7.63
N LYS A 41 14.25 13.58 -8.52
CA LYS A 41 13.99 13.80 -9.95
C LYS A 41 12.62 14.41 -10.20
N LYS A 42 11.60 14.02 -9.43
CA LYS A 42 10.24 14.59 -9.52
C LYS A 42 10.20 16.01 -8.97
N LEU A 43 10.83 16.24 -7.81
CA LEU A 43 10.94 17.58 -7.21
C LEU A 43 11.61 18.59 -8.14
N ASN A 44 12.70 18.20 -8.82
CA ASN A 44 13.43 19.10 -9.72
C ASN A 44 12.61 19.58 -10.93
N LYS A 45 11.45 18.96 -11.21
CA LYS A 45 10.55 19.37 -12.31
C LYS A 45 9.49 20.38 -11.86
N ILE A 46 9.37 20.62 -10.56
CA ILE A 46 8.32 21.47 -9.97
C ILE A 46 8.73 22.93 -10.04
N LYS A 47 7.78 23.80 -10.37
CA LYS A 47 7.99 25.25 -10.37
C LYS A 47 7.47 25.84 -9.07
N ILE A 48 8.39 26.23 -8.20
CA ILE A 48 8.04 26.85 -6.92
C ILE A 48 7.66 28.32 -7.16
N SER A 49 6.46 28.68 -6.70
CA SER A 49 5.90 30.03 -6.69
C SER A 49 5.57 30.45 -5.25
N ASN A 50 5.30 31.74 -5.01
CA ASN A 50 4.86 32.22 -3.69
C ASN A 50 3.51 31.65 -3.24
N ARG A 51 2.79 30.97 -4.15
CA ARG A 51 1.51 30.29 -3.87
C ARG A 51 1.68 28.79 -3.68
N THR A 52 2.89 28.28 -3.86
CA THR A 52 3.18 26.85 -3.72
C THR A 52 3.18 26.46 -2.25
N THR A 53 2.36 25.47 -1.93
CA THR A 53 2.26 24.87 -0.61
C THR A 53 2.76 23.43 -0.69
N LEU A 54 3.60 23.06 0.28
CA LEU A 54 3.99 21.69 0.55
C LEU A 54 3.12 21.14 1.69
N CYS A 55 2.53 19.98 1.47
CA CYS A 55 1.79 19.25 2.50
C CYS A 55 2.34 17.82 2.60
N SER A 56 2.61 17.40 3.84
CA SER A 56 2.98 16.03 4.17
C SER A 56 1.83 15.40 4.94
N LEU A 57 1.44 14.21 4.54
CA LEU A 57 0.44 13.39 5.23
C LEU A 57 1.11 12.05 5.58
N ASP A 58 0.68 11.47 6.70
CA ASP A 58 1.16 10.20 7.21
C ASP A 58 -0.05 9.31 7.50
N VAL A 59 -0.03 8.08 7.00
CA VAL A 59 -1.11 7.12 7.20
C VAL A 59 -0.92 6.42 8.54
N VAL A 60 -1.85 6.66 9.47
CA VAL A 60 -1.81 6.02 10.79
C VAL A 60 -2.03 4.52 10.65
N ASP A 61 -1.09 3.75 11.21
CA ASP A 61 -1.24 2.30 11.39
C ASP A 61 -1.56 1.52 10.10
N LEU A 62 -0.99 1.94 8.97
CA LEU A 62 -1.26 1.46 7.60
C LEU A 62 -1.53 -0.05 7.49
N PHE A 63 -0.63 -0.89 7.97
CA PHE A 63 -0.81 -2.34 7.80
C PHE A 63 -1.98 -2.87 8.64
N THR A 64 -2.15 -2.36 9.85
CA THR A 64 -3.20 -2.81 10.76
C THR A 64 -4.58 -2.24 10.42
N SER A 65 -4.65 -1.13 9.68
CA SER A 65 -5.92 -0.51 9.26
C SER A 65 -6.51 -1.13 7.99
N ILE A 66 -5.70 -1.77 7.14
CA ILE A 66 -6.20 -2.40 5.91
C ILE A 66 -6.99 -3.68 6.23
N ASP A 67 -8.27 -3.71 5.85
CA ASP A 67 -9.07 -4.92 5.89
C ASP A 67 -8.55 -5.98 4.90
N ARG A 68 -8.48 -7.23 5.36
CA ARG A 68 -7.94 -8.34 4.55
C ARG A 68 -8.82 -8.65 3.34
N LYS A 69 -10.15 -8.63 3.49
CA LYS A 69 -11.07 -8.93 2.39
C LYS A 69 -10.99 -7.85 1.32
N HIS A 70 -10.92 -6.59 1.75
CA HIS A 70 -10.67 -5.47 0.85
C HIS A 70 -9.34 -5.66 0.11
N ALA A 71 -8.25 -5.97 0.81
CA ALA A 71 -6.95 -6.20 0.17
C ALA A 71 -6.95 -7.33 -0.87
N LEU A 72 -7.66 -8.43 -0.59
CA LEU A 72 -7.82 -9.54 -1.55
C LEU A 72 -8.66 -9.14 -2.76
N SER A 73 -9.72 -8.34 -2.55
CA SER A 73 -10.56 -7.81 -3.63
C SER A 73 -9.75 -6.90 -4.55
N VAL A 74 -9.06 -5.91 -3.99
CA VAL A 74 -8.24 -4.97 -4.77
C VAL A 74 -7.11 -5.71 -5.51
N LEU A 75 -6.46 -6.68 -4.86
CA LEU A 75 -5.45 -7.51 -5.53
C LEU A 75 -6.04 -8.24 -6.73
N LYS A 76 -7.23 -8.84 -6.58
CA LYS A 76 -7.90 -9.55 -7.67
C LYS A 76 -8.18 -8.60 -8.84
N ASP A 77 -8.75 -7.44 -8.57
CA ASP A 77 -9.06 -6.44 -9.59
C ASP A 77 -7.79 -5.96 -10.33
N GLU A 78 -6.69 -5.74 -9.59
CA GLU A 78 -5.41 -5.35 -10.21
C GLU A 78 -4.77 -6.49 -11.03
N MET A 79 -4.93 -7.75 -10.59
CA MET A 79 -4.48 -8.91 -11.36
C MET A 79 -5.25 -9.10 -12.67
N GLU A 80 -6.52 -8.69 -12.73
CA GLU A 80 -7.35 -8.72 -13.94
C GLU A 80 -6.99 -7.58 -14.90
N LYS A 81 -6.57 -6.43 -14.39
CA LYS A 81 -6.11 -5.28 -15.20
C LYS A 81 -4.69 -5.44 -15.74
N ASN A 82 -3.86 -6.26 -15.11
CA ASN A 82 -2.43 -6.36 -15.40
C ASN A 82 -1.96 -7.82 -15.54
N ASP A 83 -1.64 -8.23 -16.76
CA ASP A 83 -1.19 -9.59 -17.05
C ASP A 83 0.30 -9.87 -16.79
N LYS A 84 1.08 -8.87 -16.36
CA LYS A 84 2.54 -9.02 -16.18
C LYS A 84 2.93 -10.06 -15.12
N TRP A 85 2.05 -10.37 -14.18
CA TRP A 85 2.31 -11.42 -13.17
C TRP A 85 2.23 -12.83 -13.76
N LYS A 86 1.47 -13.03 -14.85
CA LYS A 86 1.25 -14.36 -15.47
C LYS A 86 2.54 -14.97 -16.02
N GLY A 87 3.50 -14.15 -16.45
CA GLY A 87 4.80 -14.62 -16.94
C GLY A 87 5.70 -15.21 -15.85
N ASN A 88 5.36 -15.04 -14.57
CA ASN A 88 6.19 -15.47 -13.44
C ASN A 88 5.74 -16.80 -12.81
N THR A 89 4.65 -17.41 -13.27
CA THR A 89 4.07 -18.62 -12.66
C THR A 89 3.07 -19.30 -13.58
N ASP A 90 2.92 -20.62 -13.43
CA ASP A 90 1.84 -21.40 -14.07
C ASP A 90 0.53 -21.41 -13.24
N LEU A 91 0.53 -20.76 -12.07
CA LEU A 91 -0.64 -20.69 -11.20
C LEU A 91 -1.75 -19.82 -11.80
N LYS A 92 -3.00 -20.26 -11.64
CA LYS A 92 -4.18 -19.47 -11.99
C LYS A 92 -4.41 -18.35 -10.96
N GLY A 93 -5.04 -17.26 -11.40
CA GLY A 93 -5.32 -16.10 -10.55
C GLY A 93 -6.05 -16.46 -9.25
N ASP A 94 -7.13 -17.24 -9.33
CA ASP A 94 -7.89 -17.71 -8.16
C ASP A 94 -7.04 -18.52 -7.17
N SER A 95 -6.04 -19.27 -7.67
CA SER A 95 -5.14 -20.03 -6.81
C SER A 95 -4.19 -19.10 -6.06
N ILE A 96 -3.70 -18.05 -6.73
CA ILE A 96 -2.86 -17.03 -6.10
C ILE A 96 -3.64 -16.29 -5.01
N ILE A 97 -4.88 -15.86 -5.28
CA ILE A 97 -5.72 -15.19 -4.27
C ILE A 97 -5.91 -16.06 -3.03
N LYS A 98 -6.25 -17.36 -3.20
CA LYS A 98 -6.37 -18.30 -2.09
C LYS A 98 -5.07 -18.48 -1.31
N ILE A 99 -3.94 -18.52 -2.00
CA ILE A 99 -2.64 -18.63 -1.34
C ILE A 99 -2.32 -17.36 -0.54
N VAL A 100 -2.59 -16.18 -1.10
CA VAL A 100 -2.40 -14.90 -0.41
C VAL A 100 -3.25 -14.86 0.85
N ASP A 101 -4.54 -15.18 0.74
CA ASP A 101 -5.48 -15.24 1.87
C ASP A 101 -4.96 -16.19 2.97
N PHE A 102 -4.60 -17.41 2.59
CA PHE A 102 -3.99 -18.37 3.52
C PHE A 102 -2.75 -17.80 4.23
N CYS A 103 -1.85 -17.14 3.49
CA CYS A 103 -0.60 -16.60 4.04
C CYS A 103 -0.80 -15.42 4.99
N ILE A 104 -1.87 -14.63 4.83
CA ILE A 104 -2.16 -13.47 5.68
C ILE A 104 -3.09 -13.80 6.84
N GLU A 105 -3.92 -14.85 6.71
CA GLU A 105 -4.81 -15.33 7.77
C GLU A 105 -4.05 -16.20 8.80
N ASN A 106 -3.16 -17.09 8.33
CA ASN A 106 -2.50 -18.09 9.17
C ASN A 106 -1.20 -17.57 9.80
N VAL A 107 -1.28 -16.38 10.41
CA VAL A 107 -0.18 -15.74 11.11
C VAL A 107 -0.33 -16.00 12.60
N ILE A 108 0.47 -16.94 13.11
CA ILE A 108 0.51 -17.32 14.52
C ILE A 108 1.85 -16.89 15.11
N PHE A 109 1.82 -16.26 16.27
CA PHE A 109 3.02 -15.82 16.98
C PHE A 109 2.90 -16.08 18.48
N GLN A 110 4.05 -16.22 19.14
CA GLN A 110 4.14 -16.46 20.56
C GLN A 110 4.52 -15.17 21.29
N PHE A 111 3.84 -14.87 22.39
CA PHE A 111 4.23 -13.83 23.33
C PHE A 111 4.13 -14.37 24.76
N GLY A 112 5.28 -14.48 25.43
CA GLY A 112 5.38 -15.25 26.68
C GLY A 112 5.03 -16.72 26.44
N ASP A 113 4.14 -17.27 27.27
CA ASP A 113 3.70 -18.66 27.20
C ASP A 113 2.44 -18.88 26.35
N TYR A 114 1.94 -17.81 25.70
CA TYR A 114 0.70 -17.82 24.94
C TYR A 114 0.95 -17.66 23.44
N PHE A 115 0.15 -18.38 22.66
CA PHE A 115 0.08 -18.24 21.21
C PHE A 115 -1.10 -17.35 20.83
N TYR A 116 -0.86 -16.48 19.87
CA TYR A 116 -1.83 -15.51 19.36
C TYR A 116 -1.90 -15.61 17.84
N SER A 117 -3.08 -15.32 17.31
CA SER A 117 -3.27 -15.10 15.87
C SER A 117 -3.65 -13.65 15.62
N GLN A 118 -3.23 -13.14 14.46
CA GLN A 118 -3.61 -11.79 14.06
C GLN A 118 -5.04 -11.78 13.50
N VAL A 119 -5.94 -11.09 14.18
CA VAL A 119 -7.37 -11.07 13.84
C VAL A 119 -7.69 -10.07 12.72
N THR A 120 -6.99 -8.93 12.70
CA THR A 120 -7.24 -7.81 11.78
C THR A 120 -5.94 -7.27 11.18
N GLY A 121 -6.07 -6.61 10.03
CA GLY A 121 -4.93 -6.01 9.35
C GLY A 121 -4.06 -7.00 8.58
N LEU A 122 -3.06 -6.44 7.92
CA LEU A 122 -1.96 -7.14 7.28
C LEU A 122 -0.85 -7.41 8.32
N PRO A 123 -0.26 -8.61 8.32
CA PRO A 123 0.81 -8.96 9.25
C PRO A 123 2.11 -8.20 8.95
N MET A 124 2.48 -7.30 9.86
CA MET A 124 3.77 -6.59 9.83
C MET A 124 4.89 -7.61 10.03
N GLY A 125 5.52 -8.06 8.94
CA GLY A 125 6.56 -9.10 8.93
C GLY A 125 6.40 -10.11 7.78
N SER A 126 5.21 -10.21 7.19
CA SER A 126 5.02 -10.99 5.97
C SER A 126 5.59 -10.27 4.75
N SER A 127 6.16 -11.02 3.81
CA SER A 127 6.66 -10.49 2.54
C SER A 127 5.55 -10.04 1.59
N LEU A 128 4.28 -10.38 1.87
CA LEU A 128 3.12 -9.95 1.09
C LEU A 128 2.57 -8.60 1.56
N SER A 129 2.69 -8.28 2.85
CA SER A 129 2.05 -7.09 3.43
C SER A 129 2.48 -5.78 2.76
N PRO A 130 3.78 -5.52 2.47
CA PRO A 130 4.18 -4.30 1.76
C PRO A 130 3.54 -4.17 0.38
N LEU A 131 3.46 -5.29 -0.37
CA LEU A 131 2.88 -5.31 -1.70
C LEU A 131 1.36 -5.06 -1.65
N LEU A 132 0.66 -5.72 -0.72
CA LEU A 132 -0.77 -5.52 -0.53
C LEU A 132 -1.09 -4.10 -0.08
N ALA A 133 -0.31 -3.55 0.85
CA ALA A 133 -0.46 -2.17 1.29
C ALA A 133 -0.20 -1.18 0.15
N ASP A 134 0.82 -1.41 -0.68
CA ASP A 134 1.09 -0.57 -1.85
C ASP A 134 -0.10 -0.55 -2.82
N ILE A 135 -0.68 -1.72 -3.10
CA ILE A 135 -1.82 -1.88 -4.01
C ILE A 135 -3.07 -1.21 -3.44
N CYS A 136 -3.43 -1.46 -2.18
CA CYS A 136 -4.60 -0.86 -1.53
C CYS A 136 -4.48 0.66 -1.46
N MET A 137 -3.30 1.17 -1.07
CA MET A 137 -3.08 2.62 -1.03
C MET A 137 -3.15 3.26 -2.41
N ASN A 138 -2.68 2.58 -3.46
CA ASN A 138 -2.80 3.11 -4.80
C ASN A 138 -4.26 3.17 -5.27
N GLU A 139 -5.04 2.12 -5.02
CA GLU A 139 -6.48 2.12 -5.28
C GLU A 139 -7.18 3.24 -4.51
N PHE A 140 -6.98 3.31 -3.18
CA PHE A 140 -7.57 4.32 -2.32
C PHE A 140 -7.29 5.74 -2.82
N LEU A 141 -6.02 6.02 -3.15
CA LEU A 141 -5.62 7.32 -3.66
C LEU A 141 -6.23 7.58 -5.04
N ILE A 142 -6.22 6.65 -6.00
CA ILE A 142 -6.85 6.90 -7.31
C ILE A 142 -8.35 7.20 -7.15
N THR A 143 -9.05 6.43 -6.31
CA THR A 143 -10.50 6.53 -6.10
C THR A 143 -10.91 7.83 -5.41
N HIS A 144 -10.16 8.27 -4.39
CA HIS A 144 -10.59 9.38 -3.52
C HIS A 144 -9.82 10.69 -3.74
N TRP A 145 -8.78 10.65 -4.57
CA TRP A 145 -7.96 11.81 -4.88
C TRP A 145 -8.29 12.44 -6.23
N ASP A 146 -8.61 11.62 -7.24
CA ASP A 146 -8.51 12.02 -8.64
C ASP A 146 -9.81 12.55 -9.25
N ASP A 147 -10.44 13.52 -8.58
CA ASP A 147 -11.63 14.23 -9.09
C ASP A 147 -11.30 15.50 -9.89
N GLY A 148 -10.00 15.81 -10.08
CA GLY A 148 -9.55 17.02 -10.78
C GLY A 148 -9.78 18.33 -10.00
N LYS A 149 -10.22 18.26 -8.74
CA LYS A 149 -10.64 19.41 -7.93
C LYS A 149 -9.49 20.29 -7.43
N TYR A 150 -8.26 19.78 -7.46
CA TYR A 150 -7.12 20.45 -6.84
C TYR A 150 -5.92 20.57 -7.80
N PRO A 151 -5.22 21.72 -7.81
CA PRO A 151 -4.13 22.00 -8.75
C PRO A 151 -2.79 21.40 -8.27
N TYR A 152 -2.66 20.07 -8.34
CA TYR A 152 -1.43 19.39 -7.94
C TYR A 152 -0.29 19.60 -8.94
N GLN A 153 0.87 20.03 -8.46
CA GLN A 153 2.15 19.98 -9.20
C GLN A 153 2.86 18.64 -8.97
N LEU A 154 2.77 18.09 -7.76
CA LEU A 154 3.23 16.75 -7.43
C LEU A 154 2.27 16.08 -6.43
N ARG A 155 2.01 14.81 -6.68
CA ARG A 155 1.42 13.86 -5.73
C ARG A 155 2.33 12.65 -5.70
N GLY A 156 2.77 12.25 -4.51
CA GLY A 156 3.61 11.07 -4.37
C GLY A 156 3.38 10.40 -3.05
N ARG A 157 3.61 9.09 -3.02
CA ARG A 157 3.53 8.23 -1.85
C ARG A 157 4.78 7.36 -1.79
N TYR A 158 5.37 7.29 -0.62
CA TYR A 158 6.41 6.32 -0.28
C TYR A 158 5.95 5.54 0.94
N VAL A 159 5.43 4.33 0.72
CA VAL A 159 4.82 3.49 1.77
C VAL A 159 3.65 4.21 2.45
N ASP A 160 3.82 4.68 3.69
CA ASP A 160 2.87 5.41 4.53
C ASP A 160 2.95 6.94 4.36
N ASP A 161 4.10 7.45 3.93
CA ASP A 161 4.30 8.88 3.69
C ASP A 161 3.67 9.31 2.37
N ILE A 162 2.85 10.36 2.41
CA ILE A 162 2.27 11.02 1.23
C ILE A 162 2.75 12.47 1.19
N ILE A 163 3.23 12.88 0.03
CA ILE A 163 3.69 14.24 -0.23
C ILE A 163 2.91 14.91 -1.35
N LEU A 164 2.48 16.13 -1.08
CA LEU A 164 1.72 16.97 -1.99
C LEU A 164 2.39 18.31 -2.18
N ILE A 165 2.53 18.70 -3.44
CA ILE A 165 2.96 20.05 -3.80
C ILE A 165 1.92 20.59 -4.76
N SER A 166 1.29 21.71 -4.37
CA SER A 166 0.19 22.31 -5.11
C SER A 166 0.10 23.81 -4.80
N GLU A 167 -0.80 24.51 -5.50
CA GLU A 167 -1.17 25.89 -5.14
C GLU A 167 -2.44 25.95 -4.26
N MET A 168 -2.61 24.96 -3.37
CA MET A 168 -3.72 24.94 -2.42
C MET A 168 -3.48 25.91 -1.26
N ASN A 169 -4.54 26.58 -0.83
CA ASN A 169 -4.55 27.31 0.43
C ASN A 169 -4.77 26.35 1.63
N LYS A 170 -4.65 26.88 2.86
CA LYS A 170 -4.79 26.08 4.08
C LYS A 170 -6.16 25.41 4.21
N ASP A 171 -7.23 26.10 3.81
CA ASP A 171 -8.59 25.57 3.92
C ASP A 171 -8.84 24.40 2.96
N MET A 172 -8.30 24.48 1.73
CA MET A 172 -8.35 23.39 0.76
C MET A 172 -7.61 22.15 1.26
N ILE A 173 -6.44 22.34 1.88
CA ILE A 173 -5.66 21.25 2.50
C ILE A 173 -6.43 20.64 3.67
N GLN A 174 -7.04 21.46 4.51
CA GLN A 174 -7.83 20.97 5.64
C GLN A 174 -9.07 20.20 5.16
N ASN A 175 -9.75 20.68 4.11
CA ASN A 175 -10.88 19.98 3.51
C ASN A 175 -10.45 18.65 2.89
N LEU A 176 -9.30 18.60 2.20
CA LEU A 176 -8.74 17.36 1.68
C LEU A 176 -8.45 16.38 2.82
N LYS A 177 -7.76 16.83 3.87
CA LYS A 177 -7.45 15.99 5.04
C LYS A 177 -8.72 15.45 5.70
N THR A 178 -9.73 16.31 5.91
CA THR A 178 -11.01 15.91 6.49
C THR A 178 -11.74 14.91 5.59
N HIS A 179 -11.73 15.12 4.27
CA HIS A 179 -12.32 14.18 3.32
C HIS A 179 -11.63 12.81 3.40
N LEU A 180 -10.29 12.77 3.33
CA LEU A 180 -9.52 11.53 3.37
C LEU A 180 -9.72 10.74 4.68
N ASN A 181 -9.90 11.43 5.80
CA ASN A 181 -10.12 10.80 7.10
C ASN A 181 -11.55 10.29 7.34
N ASN A 182 -12.51 10.66 6.48
CA ASN A 182 -13.93 10.31 6.62
C ASN A 182 -14.38 9.26 5.59
N ILE A 183 -13.43 8.61 4.92
CA ILE A 183 -13.71 7.49 4.01
C ILE A 183 -13.63 6.22 4.86
N ASP A 184 -14.73 5.46 4.87
CA ASP A 184 -14.87 4.19 5.60
C ASP A 184 -14.13 3.03 4.91
#